data_AF-A0A813NWT4-F1
#
_entry.id   AF-A0A813NWT4-F1
#
_cell.length_a   1.000
_cell.length_b   1.000
_cell.length_c   1.000
_cell.angle_alpha   90.00
_cell.angle_beta   90.00
_cell.angle_gamma   90.00
#
_symmetry.space_group_name_H-M   'P 1'
#
loop_
_entity.id
_entity.type
_entity.pdbx_description
1 polymer ?
#
loop_
_entity_poly.entity_id
_entity_poly.type
_entity_poly.pdbx_seq_one_letter_code
_entity_poly.pdbx_strand_id
1 'polypeptide(L)'
;MSSIALIFDVIFSCLITLTFLYRCGNYRRQHPITTGAVFISWSFSVLFIFLLPLDISLAAYRECQSQNISSISTTTISPDNLNLSNTIEKSCPRPWSYVNPRSYEVLWRIIYWTSQCLTWFILPFMQSICQTGEFYWKGKIRFALRSNLIYYGTLLLIFGILVIYVAVNYNLSASNFKVTVIAASTTWGLFLLVLMLGYGLVEVPLNLSLTLDDLSVCLHQK
;
A
#
# COMPACT_ATOMS: atom_id res chain seq x y z
N MET A 1 -3.16 -23.36 14.02
CA MET A 1 -4.49 -22.72 14.05
C MET A 1 -4.48 -21.28 13.52
N SER A 2 -3.41 -20.49 13.65
CA SER A 2 -3.47 -19.08 13.24
C SER A 2 -3.19 -18.76 11.76
N SER A 3 -2.50 -19.63 11.01
CA SER A 3 -2.43 -19.47 9.55
C SER A 3 -3.81 -19.62 8.89
N ILE A 4 -4.74 -20.33 9.54
CA ILE A 4 -6.11 -20.55 9.04
C ILE A 4 -6.91 -19.25 9.10
N ALA A 5 -6.76 -18.45 10.16
CA ALA A 5 -7.43 -17.15 10.28
C ALA A 5 -7.02 -16.19 9.14
N LEU A 6 -5.72 -16.12 8.83
CA LEU A 6 -5.25 -15.32 7.70
C LEU A 6 -5.78 -15.80 6.35
N ILE A 7 -5.79 -17.12 6.12
CA ILE A 7 -6.30 -17.69 4.88
C ILE A 7 -7.79 -17.38 4.75
N PHE A 8 -8.54 -17.47 5.86
CA PHE A 8 -9.94 -17.08 5.90
C PHE A 8 -10.14 -15.61 5.54
N ASP A 9 -9.38 -14.68 6.13
CA ASP A 9 -9.47 -13.24 5.82
C ASP A 9 -9.16 -12.95 4.34
N VAL A 10 -8.16 -13.63 3.78
CA VAL A 10 -7.80 -13.51 2.35
C VAL A 10 -8.92 -14.03 1.45
N ILE A 11 -9.48 -15.20 1.75
CA ILE A 11 -10.58 -15.79 0.97
C ILE A 11 -11.83 -14.92 1.08
N PHE A 12 -12.15 -14.45 2.29
CA PHE A 12 -13.30 -13.58 2.54
C PHE A 12 -13.19 -12.27 1.76
N SER A 13 -12.01 -11.62 1.80
CA SER A 13 -11.72 -10.43 1.00
C SER A 13 -11.91 -10.69 -0.50
N CYS A 14 -11.35 -11.80 -1.01
CA CYS A 14 -11.46 -12.23 -2.40
C CYS A 14 -12.92 -12.47 -2.85
N LEU A 15 -13.75 -13.08 -2.00
CA LEU A 15 -15.17 -13.33 -2.30
C LEU A 15 -16.01 -12.04 -2.32
N ILE A 16 -15.76 -11.13 -1.38
CA ILE A 16 -16.41 -9.81 -1.36
C ILE A 16 -16.11 -9.06 -2.66
N THR A 17 -14.84 -9.01 -3.04
CA THR A 17 -14.43 -8.25 -4.23
C THR A 17 -14.89 -8.90 -5.51
N LEU A 18 -14.93 -10.23 -5.58
CA LEU A 18 -15.52 -10.95 -6.71
C LEU A 18 -17.02 -10.64 -6.84
N THR A 19 -17.75 -10.60 -5.73
CA THR A 19 -19.18 -10.29 -5.72
C THR A 19 -19.43 -8.85 -6.14
N PHE A 20 -18.62 -7.91 -5.64
CA PHE A 20 -18.72 -6.50 -6.03
C PHE A 20 -18.40 -6.31 -7.51
N LEU A 21 -17.36 -6.98 -8.02
CA LEU A 21 -17.00 -6.93 -9.43
C LEU A 21 -18.04 -7.61 -10.31
N TYR A 22 -18.67 -8.70 -9.87
CA TYR A 22 -19.76 -9.35 -10.59
C TYR A 22 -21.02 -8.46 -10.64
N ARG A 23 -21.33 -7.74 -9.56
CA ARG A 23 -22.51 -6.87 -9.49
C ARG A 23 -22.33 -5.56 -10.23
N CYS A 24 -21.15 -4.94 -10.14
CA CYS A 24 -20.88 -3.61 -10.71
C CYS A 24 -20.16 -3.66 -12.06
N GLY A 25 -19.48 -4.77 -12.39
CA GLY A 25 -18.65 -4.89 -13.58
C GLY A 25 -19.36 -5.58 -14.75
N ASN A 26 -19.37 -4.92 -15.91
CA ASN A 26 -19.86 -5.54 -17.15
C ASN A 26 -18.74 -6.34 -17.83
N TYR A 27 -18.49 -7.55 -17.32
CA TYR A 27 -17.36 -8.42 -17.69
C TYR A 27 -17.29 -8.82 -19.17
N ARG A 28 -18.40 -8.70 -19.92
CA ARG A 28 -18.46 -9.03 -21.36
C ARG A 28 -17.87 -7.97 -22.28
N ARG A 29 -17.76 -6.73 -21.83
CA ARG A 29 -17.30 -5.60 -22.66
C ARG A 29 -15.88 -5.15 -22.32
N GLN A 30 -15.38 -5.52 -21.15
CA GLN A 30 -14.10 -5.01 -20.62
C GLN A 30 -12.94 -5.95 -20.92
N HIS A 31 -11.76 -5.38 -21.17
CA HIS A 31 -10.55 -6.17 -21.41
C HIS A 31 -10.17 -6.96 -20.15
N PRO A 32 -9.82 -8.25 -20.26
CA PRO A 32 -9.55 -9.12 -19.10
C PRO A 32 -8.42 -8.62 -18.21
N ILE A 33 -7.40 -7.94 -18.77
CA ILE A 33 -6.31 -7.36 -17.97
C ILE A 33 -6.83 -6.28 -17.02
N THR A 34 -7.78 -5.45 -17.47
CA THR A 34 -8.36 -4.38 -16.65
C THR A 34 -9.20 -4.99 -15.53
N THR A 35 -10.02 -6.00 -15.85
CA THR A 35 -10.83 -6.72 -14.86
C THR A 35 -9.95 -7.39 -13.79
N GLY A 36 -8.86 -8.05 -14.19
CA GLY A 36 -7.91 -8.66 -13.26
C GLY A 36 -7.18 -7.65 -12.38
N ALA A 37 -6.76 -6.52 -12.95
CA ALA A 37 -6.10 -5.44 -12.21
C ALA A 37 -7.03 -4.83 -11.14
N VAL A 38 -8.28 -4.54 -11.51
CA VAL A 38 -9.29 -4.01 -10.58
C VAL A 38 -9.57 -5.01 -9.47
N PHE A 39 -9.73 -6.29 -9.81
CA PHE A 39 -9.94 -7.36 -8.85
C PHE A 39 -8.81 -7.46 -7.81
N ILE A 40 -7.55 -7.46 -8.26
CA ILE A 40 -6.39 -7.51 -7.37
C ILE A 40 -6.32 -6.27 -6.49
N SER A 41 -6.51 -5.08 -7.07
CA SER A 41 -6.48 -3.82 -6.34
C SER A 41 -7.53 -3.79 -5.24
N TRP A 42 -8.76 -4.17 -5.55
CA TRP A 42 -9.86 -4.16 -4.60
C TRP A 42 -9.69 -5.23 -3.53
N SER A 43 -9.15 -6.39 -3.89
CA SER A 43 -8.84 -7.46 -2.93
C SER A 43 -7.80 -7.00 -1.91
N PHE A 44 -6.78 -6.25 -2.32
CA PHE A 44 -5.84 -5.66 -1.38
C PHE A 44 -6.48 -4.59 -0.51
N SER A 45 -7.26 -3.67 -1.07
CA SER A 45 -7.93 -2.62 -0.28
C SER A 45 -8.80 -3.20 0.84
N VAL A 46 -9.60 -4.25 0.54
CA VAL A 46 -10.42 -4.92 1.55
C VAL A 46 -9.56 -5.73 2.52
N LEU A 47 -8.48 -6.37 2.05
CA LEU A 47 -7.56 -7.13 2.90
C LEU A 47 -6.86 -6.24 3.94
N PHE A 48 -6.47 -5.01 3.56
CA PHE A 48 -5.82 -4.06 4.47
C PHE A 48 -6.67 -3.70 5.69
N ILE A 49 -8.00 -3.72 5.57
CA ILE A 49 -8.92 -3.47 6.68
C ILE A 49 -8.75 -4.53 7.79
N PHE A 50 -8.47 -5.78 7.42
CA PHE A 50 -8.22 -6.87 8.37
C PHE A 50 -6.76 -6.92 8.85
N LEU A 51 -5.82 -6.59 7.96
CA LEU A 51 -4.38 -6.63 8.29
C LEU A 51 -3.95 -5.52 9.23
N LEU A 52 -4.59 -4.35 9.22
CA LEU A 52 -4.16 -3.22 10.03
C LEU A 52 -4.42 -3.43 11.54
N PRO A 53 -5.60 -3.87 12.00
CA PRO A 53 -5.80 -4.26 13.40
C PRO A 53 -4.91 -5.41 13.83
N LEU A 54 -4.68 -6.37 12.92
CA LEU A 54 -3.78 -7.49 13.15
C LEU A 54 -2.34 -7.01 13.39
N ASP A 55 -1.80 -6.14 12.52
CA ASP A 55 -0.45 -5.60 12.64
C ASP A 55 -0.25 -4.88 13.98
N ILE A 56 -1.20 -4.01 14.35
CA ILE A 56 -1.18 -3.28 15.62
C ILE A 56 -1.16 -4.26 16.80
N SER A 57 -2.00 -5.30 16.78
CA SER A 57 -2.05 -6.29 17.85
C SER A 57 -0.76 -7.13 17.96
N LEU A 58 -0.13 -7.46 16.83
CA LEU A 58 1.14 -8.19 16.79
C LEU A 58 2.30 -7.30 17.26
N ALA A 59 2.30 -6.02 16.89
CA ALA A 59 3.29 -5.05 17.34
C ALA A 59 3.19 -4.85 18.87
N ALA A 60 1.98 -4.68 19.40
CA ALA A 60 1.75 -4.56 20.85
C ALA A 60 2.20 -5.82 21.61
N TYR A 61 1.94 -7.02 21.06
CA TYR A 61 2.41 -8.28 21.66
C TYR A 61 3.95 -8.38 21.69
N ARG A 62 4.63 -7.98 20.61
CA ARG A 62 6.10 -7.98 20.54
C ARG A 62 6.73 -6.98 21.51
N GLU A 63 6.12 -5.81 21.66
CA GLU A 63 6.57 -4.79 22.61
C GLU A 63 6.41 -5.29 24.06
N CYS A 64 5.28 -5.91 24.39
CA CYS A 64 5.06 -6.54 25.70
C CYS A 64 6.15 -7.59 26.00
N GLN A 65 6.47 -8.44 25.03
CA GLN A 65 7.51 -9.47 25.19
C GLN A 65 8.91 -8.87 25.42
N SER A 66 9.25 -7.79 24.71
CA SER A 66 10.52 -7.07 24.87
C SER A 66 10.67 -6.48 26.28
N GLN A 67 9.58 -5.89 26.81
CA GLN A 67 9.57 -5.31 28.15
C GLN A 67 9.66 -6.34 29.26
N ASN A 68 9.05 -7.52 29.08
CA ASN A 68 9.09 -8.60 30.07
C ASN A 68 10.53 -9.13 30.29
N ILE A 69 11.35 -9.17 29.24
CA ILE A 69 12.78 -9.53 29.31
C ILE A 69 13.59 -8.46 30.06
N SER A 70 13.25 -7.19 29.87
CA SER A 70 13.95 -6.06 30.50
C SER A 70 13.73 -6.01 32.02
N SER A 71 12.52 -6.37 32.50
CA SER A 71 12.21 -6.42 33.94
C SER A 71 12.92 -7.55 34.71
N ILE A 72 13.38 -8.59 34.02
CA ILE A 72 14.14 -9.71 34.63
C ILE A 72 15.60 -9.32 34.89
N SER A 73 16.12 -8.28 34.22
CA SER A 73 17.53 -7.88 34.31
C SER A 73 17.82 -6.81 35.39
N THR A 74 16.79 -6.25 36.03
CA THR A 74 16.92 -5.24 37.10
C THR A 74 16.97 -5.80 38.52
N THR A 75 16.93 -7.13 38.71
CA THR A 75 17.28 -7.74 40.00
C THR A 75 18.79 -7.83 40.15
N THR A 76 19.43 -6.67 40.37
CA THR A 76 20.77 -6.66 40.97
C THR A 76 20.66 -7.30 42.35
N ILE A 77 21.40 -8.38 42.52
CA ILE A 77 21.48 -9.19 43.73
C ILE A 77 22.05 -8.31 44.85
N SER A 78 21.17 -7.81 45.72
CA SER A 78 21.51 -7.49 47.10
C SER A 78 21.20 -8.74 47.94
N PRO A 79 22.20 -9.42 48.52
CA PRO A 79 21.95 -10.52 49.43
C PRO A 79 21.54 -9.90 50.75
N ASP A 80 20.25 -9.93 51.07
CA ASP A 80 19.76 -10.19 52.42
C ASP A 80 18.22 -10.21 52.41
N ASN A 81 17.68 -11.33 52.89
CA ASN A 81 16.27 -11.67 53.11
C ASN A 81 15.45 -12.19 51.91
N LEU A 82 15.59 -13.51 51.70
CA LEU A 82 14.67 -14.37 50.97
C LEU A 82 13.28 -14.42 51.64
N ASN A 83 12.41 -13.47 51.30
CA ASN A 83 10.97 -13.70 51.33
C ASN A 83 10.48 -13.80 49.88
N LEU A 84 10.01 -15.00 49.56
CA LEU A 84 9.48 -15.52 48.31
C LEU A 84 8.77 -14.47 47.43
N SER A 85 9.58 -13.80 46.60
CA SER A 85 9.37 -13.59 45.16
C SER A 85 7.93 -13.62 44.65
N ASN A 86 7.17 -12.55 44.88
CA ASN A 86 6.13 -12.15 43.93
C ASN A 86 6.80 -11.42 42.76
N THR A 87 7.50 -12.17 41.92
CA THR A 87 7.71 -11.74 40.54
C THR A 87 6.32 -11.66 39.91
N ILE A 88 5.79 -10.45 39.73
CA ILE A 88 4.64 -10.23 38.86
C ILE A 88 5.12 -10.57 37.46
N GLU A 89 5.09 -11.85 37.12
CA GLU A 89 5.37 -12.36 35.79
C GLU A 89 4.29 -11.80 34.89
N LYS A 90 4.61 -10.73 34.14
CA LYS A 90 3.69 -10.15 33.17
C LYS A 90 3.54 -11.15 32.02
N SER A 91 2.59 -12.06 32.16
CA SER A 91 2.22 -12.98 31.09
C SER A 91 1.60 -12.16 29.96
N CYS A 92 2.29 -12.06 28.83
CA CYS A 92 1.76 -11.40 27.63
C CYS A 92 0.76 -12.36 26.97
N PRO A 93 -0.55 -12.11 27.03
CA PRO A 93 -1.53 -12.99 26.40
C PRO A 93 -1.37 -12.93 24.89
N ARG A 94 -1.41 -14.10 24.23
CA ARG A 94 -1.36 -14.14 22.77
C ARG A 94 -2.66 -13.54 22.20
N PRO A 95 -2.58 -12.68 21.18
CA PRO A 95 -3.76 -12.17 20.51
C PRO A 95 -4.52 -13.29 19.83
N TRP A 96 -5.84 -13.12 19.70
CA TRP A 96 -6.74 -14.13 19.13
C TRP A 96 -6.33 -14.60 17.72
N SER A 97 -5.76 -13.68 16.92
CA SER A 97 -5.20 -13.97 15.60
C SER A 97 -3.65 -13.92 15.60
N TYR A 98 -3.00 -14.69 16.49
CA TYR A 98 -1.54 -14.69 16.58
C TYR A 98 -0.87 -15.38 15.38
N VAL A 99 -0.33 -14.64 14.41
CA VAL A 99 0.31 -15.23 13.22
C VAL A 99 1.79 -15.55 13.45
N ASN A 100 2.27 -16.65 12.85
CA ASN A 100 3.70 -16.98 12.83
C ASN A 100 4.51 -15.91 12.07
N PRO A 101 5.59 -15.32 12.63
CA PRO A 101 6.36 -14.24 12.00
C PRO A 101 6.79 -14.53 10.56
N ARG A 102 7.22 -15.75 10.24
CA ARG A 102 7.63 -16.12 8.87
C ARG A 102 6.50 -15.98 7.85
N SER A 103 5.30 -16.45 8.20
CA SER A 103 4.14 -16.37 7.30
C SER A 103 3.70 -14.93 7.08
N TYR A 104 3.77 -14.12 8.14
CA TYR A 104 3.46 -12.69 8.10
C TYR A 104 4.43 -11.91 7.19
N GLU A 105 5.73 -12.17 7.30
CA GLU A 105 6.74 -11.54 6.44
C GLU A 105 6.58 -11.93 4.97
N VAL A 106 6.24 -13.19 4.70
CA VAL A 106 5.95 -13.66 3.34
C VAL A 106 4.72 -12.94 2.79
N LEU A 107 3.66 -12.81 3.58
CA LEU A 107 2.44 -12.09 3.18
C LEU A 107 2.75 -10.63 2.81
N TRP A 108 3.45 -9.91 3.68
CA TRP A 108 3.83 -8.52 3.42
C TRP A 108 4.72 -8.38 2.20
N ARG A 109 5.65 -9.32 1.98
CA ARG A 109 6.48 -9.34 0.79
C ARG A 109 5.63 -9.54 -0.48
N ILE A 110 4.63 -10.42 -0.44
CA ILE A 110 3.70 -10.62 -1.56
C ILE A 110 2.94 -9.31 -1.83
N ILE A 111 2.27 -8.75 -0.83
CA ILE A 111 1.49 -7.50 -0.94
C ILE A 111 2.34 -6.37 -1.49
N TYR A 112 3.57 -6.24 -0.98
CA TYR A 112 4.53 -5.23 -1.43
C TYR A 112 4.85 -5.39 -2.91
N TRP A 113 5.33 -6.56 -3.34
CA TRP A 113 5.74 -6.78 -4.73
C TRP A 113 4.55 -6.70 -5.70
N THR A 114 3.39 -7.20 -5.33
CA THR A 114 2.19 -7.10 -6.18
C THR A 114 1.74 -5.65 -6.33
N SER A 115 1.79 -4.84 -5.25
CA SER A 115 1.44 -3.42 -5.29
C SER A 115 2.43 -2.62 -6.13
N GLN A 116 3.72 -2.96 -6.06
CA GLN A 116 4.73 -2.35 -6.92
C GLN A 116 4.50 -2.70 -8.38
N CYS A 117 4.22 -3.96 -8.71
CA CYS A 117 3.91 -4.35 -10.09
C CYS A 117 2.65 -3.64 -10.62
N LEU A 118 1.63 -3.51 -9.79
CA LEU A 118 0.38 -2.82 -10.14
C LEU A 118 0.64 -1.33 -10.46
N THR A 119 1.43 -0.67 -9.62
CA THR A 119 1.74 0.76 -9.75
C THR A 119 2.67 1.06 -10.92
N TRP A 120 3.75 0.30 -11.05
CA TRP A 120 4.80 0.59 -12.02
C TRP A 120 4.54 0.05 -13.42
N PHE A 121 3.73 -1.02 -13.54
CA PHE A 121 3.44 -1.62 -14.85
C PHE A 121 1.99 -1.42 -15.26
N ILE A 122 1.04 -1.80 -14.41
CA ILE A 122 -0.36 -1.89 -14.83
C ILE A 122 -0.98 -0.50 -15.01
N LEU A 123 -0.77 0.44 -14.07
CA LEU A 123 -1.28 1.81 -14.19
C LEU A 123 -0.80 2.54 -15.46
N PRO A 124 0.52 2.66 -15.71
CA PRO A 124 1.01 3.37 -16.90
C PRO A 124 0.64 2.66 -18.20
N PHE A 125 0.53 1.33 -18.17
CA PHE A 125 0.04 0.57 -19.31
C PHE A 125 -1.42 0.89 -19.64
N MET A 126 -2.30 0.95 -18.62
CA MET A 126 -3.70 1.33 -18.82
C MET A 126 -3.83 2.76 -19.34
N GLN A 127 -3.05 3.69 -18.78
CA GLN A 127 -3.04 5.08 -19.23
C GLN A 127 -2.63 5.20 -20.71
N SER A 128 -1.59 4.49 -21.13
CA SER A 128 -1.13 4.53 -22.51
C SER A 128 -2.12 3.90 -23.49
N ILE A 129 -2.81 2.81 -23.11
CA ILE A 129 -3.85 2.18 -23.94
C ILE A 129 -5.01 3.14 -24.19
N CYS A 130 -5.42 3.93 -23.20
CA CYS A 130 -6.51 4.90 -23.37
C CYS A 130 -6.12 6.07 -24.28
N GLN A 131 -4.84 6.46 -24.29
CA GLN A 131 -4.34 7.56 -25.11
C GLN A 131 -4.13 7.17 -26.58
N THR A 132 -3.85 5.89 -26.87
CA THR A 132 -3.64 5.42 -28.24
C THR A 132 -4.96 5.17 -28.98
N GLY A 133 -5.16 5.84 -30.11
CA GLY A 133 -6.27 5.60 -31.05
C GLY A 133 -6.08 4.40 -31.99
N GLU A 134 -5.09 3.53 -31.74
CA GLU A 134 -4.82 2.39 -32.61
C GLU A 134 -5.84 1.25 -32.44
N PHE A 135 -6.33 0.72 -33.57
CA PHE A 135 -7.32 -0.37 -33.61
C PHE A 135 -6.72 -1.78 -33.42
N TYR A 136 -5.41 -1.97 -33.62
CA TYR A 136 -4.76 -3.29 -33.54
C TYR A 136 -4.02 -3.51 -32.21
N TRP A 137 -4.38 -4.58 -31.50
CA TRP A 137 -3.90 -4.88 -30.14
C TRP A 137 -2.38 -5.02 -30.00
N LYS A 138 -1.67 -5.62 -30.97
CA LYS A 138 -0.21 -5.80 -30.83
C LYS A 138 0.57 -4.49 -31.02
N GLY A 139 0.06 -3.57 -31.84
CA GLY A 139 0.64 -2.23 -32.01
C GLY A 139 0.51 -1.44 -30.71
N LYS A 140 -0.69 -1.47 -30.14
CA LYS A 140 -1.05 -0.86 -28.86
C LYS A 140 -0.11 -1.24 -27.71
N ILE A 141 0.19 -2.54 -27.55
CA ILE A 141 1.07 -3.03 -26.48
C ILE A 141 2.52 -2.60 -26.68
N ARG A 142 3.05 -2.70 -27.92
CA ARG A 142 4.45 -2.31 -28.19
C ARG A 142 4.66 -0.82 -28.01
N PHE A 143 3.70 -0.01 -28.48
CA PHE A 143 3.73 1.43 -28.30
C PHE A 143 3.65 1.79 -26.81
N ALA A 144 2.69 1.20 -26.08
CA ALA A 144 2.52 1.45 -24.65
C ALA A 144 3.77 1.09 -23.83
N LEU A 145 4.42 -0.04 -24.14
CA LEU A 145 5.64 -0.43 -23.45
C LEU A 145 6.80 0.51 -23.77
N ARG A 146 7.00 0.87 -25.05
CA ARG A 146 8.11 1.73 -25.47
C ARG A 146 7.98 3.15 -24.93
N SER A 147 6.77 3.72 -24.99
CA SER A 147 6.52 5.08 -24.49
C SER A 147 6.76 5.19 -22.99
N ASN A 148 6.21 4.24 -22.22
CA ASN A 148 6.41 4.19 -20.77
C ASN A 148 7.88 3.96 -20.40
N LEU A 149 8.58 3.06 -21.11
CA LEU A 149 9.99 2.79 -20.85
C LEU A 149 10.88 4.03 -21.09
N ILE A 150 10.61 4.80 -22.14
CA ILE A 150 11.35 6.05 -22.42
C ILE A 150 11.05 7.08 -21.33
N TYR A 151 9.79 7.25 -20.95
CA TYR A 151 9.40 8.21 -19.90
C TYR A 151 10.06 7.88 -18.55
N TYR A 152 9.89 6.66 -18.05
CA TYR A 152 10.50 6.25 -16.79
C TYR A 152 12.03 6.21 -16.86
N GLY A 153 12.59 5.81 -18.01
CA GLY A 153 14.03 5.80 -18.23
C GLY A 153 14.65 7.20 -18.13
N THR A 154 14.03 8.20 -18.76
CA THR A 154 14.51 9.59 -18.69
C THR A 154 14.36 10.18 -17.28
N LEU A 155 13.25 9.92 -16.59
CA LEU A 155 13.03 10.35 -15.22
C LEU A 155 14.06 9.74 -14.26
N LEU A 156 14.34 8.44 -14.39
CA LEU A 156 15.34 7.75 -13.59
C LEU A 156 16.76 8.28 -13.85
N LEU A 157 17.08 8.63 -15.09
CA LEU A 157 18.35 9.25 -15.46
C LEU A 157 18.53 10.60 -14.76
N ILE A 158 17.55 11.51 -14.89
CA ILE A 158 17.60 12.86 -14.29
C ILE A 158 17.71 12.75 -12.77
N PHE A 159 16.87 11.92 -12.15
CA PHE A 159 16.92 11.68 -10.70
C PHE A 159 18.26 11.08 -10.27
N GLY A 160 18.79 10.13 -11.03
CA GLY A 160 20.10 9.51 -10.79
C GLY A 160 21.25 10.54 -10.81
N ILE A 161 21.26 11.45 -11.78
CA ILE A 161 22.26 12.54 -11.84
C ILE A 161 22.16 13.44 -10.60
N LEU A 162 20.95 13.85 -10.22
CA LEU A 162 20.74 14.73 -9.06
C LEU A 162 21.23 14.05 -7.77
N VAL A 163 20.93 12.77 -7.63
CA VAL A 163 21.37 11.95 -6.50
C VAL A 163 22.91 11.83 -6.44
N ILE A 164 23.56 11.58 -7.58
CA ILE A 164 25.02 11.52 -7.66
C ILE A 164 25.64 12.89 -7.34
N TYR A 165 25.07 13.97 -7.85
CA TYR A 165 25.52 15.34 -7.58
C TYR A 165 25.50 15.66 -6.09
N VAL A 166 24.41 15.33 -5.40
CA VAL A 166 24.28 15.51 -3.94
C VAL A 166 25.27 14.62 -3.19
N ALA A 167 25.44 13.37 -3.59
CA ALA A 167 26.37 12.45 -2.94
C ALA A 167 27.83 12.95 -2.99
N VAL A 168 28.25 13.50 -4.14
CA VAL A 168 29.60 14.05 -4.33
C VAL A 168 29.81 15.34 -3.55
N ASN A 169 28.84 16.27 -3.56
CA ASN A 169 28.99 17.58 -2.95
C ASN A 169 29.01 17.51 -1.41
N TYR A 170 28.22 16.61 -0.82
CA TYR A 170 28.07 16.49 0.64
C TYR A 170 28.90 15.36 1.29
N ASN A 171 29.73 14.62 0.52
CA ASN A 171 30.55 13.50 1.02
C ASN A 171 29.79 12.56 1.99
N LEU A 172 28.56 12.19 1.62
CA LEU A 172 27.65 11.49 2.52
C LEU A 172 28.07 10.02 2.69
N SER A 173 28.24 9.59 3.95
CA SER A 173 28.29 8.16 4.29
C SER A 173 27.04 7.44 3.78
N ALA A 174 27.21 6.19 3.34
CA ALA A 174 26.13 5.37 2.76
C ALA A 174 24.89 5.23 3.69
N SER A 175 25.09 5.27 5.01
CA SER A 175 24.01 5.27 6.00
C SER A 175 23.15 6.53 5.92
N ASN A 176 23.77 7.70 5.89
CA ASN A 176 23.10 8.99 5.90
C ASN A 176 22.42 9.26 4.56
N PHE A 177 23.08 8.89 3.47
CA PHE A 177 22.54 8.97 2.12
C PHE A 177 21.20 8.22 1.98
N LYS A 178 21.12 6.98 2.50
CA LYS A 178 19.89 6.18 2.47
C LYS A 178 18.76 6.90 3.22
N VAL A 179 19.04 7.44 4.40
CA VAL A 179 18.05 8.16 5.21
C VAL A 179 17.57 9.42 4.50
N THR A 180 18.49 10.19 3.90
CA THR A 180 18.15 11.41 3.15
C THR A 180 17.24 11.11 1.96
N VAL A 181 17.54 10.08 1.16
CA VAL A 181 16.71 9.70 0.00
C VAL A 181 15.31 9.26 0.44
N ILE A 182 15.21 8.50 1.53
CA ILE A 182 13.91 8.07 2.08
C ILE A 182 13.09 9.28 2.55
N ALA A 183 13.72 10.21 3.28
CA ALA A 183 13.07 11.43 3.76
C ALA A 183 12.63 12.35 2.61
N ALA A 184 13.48 12.52 1.59
CA ALA A 184 13.15 13.29 0.38
C ALA A 184 11.97 12.68 -0.38
N SER A 185 11.95 11.35 -0.56
CA SER A 185 10.84 10.67 -1.23
C SER A 185 9.52 10.80 -0.45
N THR A 186 9.59 10.74 0.89
CA THR A 186 8.43 10.93 1.77
C THR A 186 7.86 12.34 1.67
N THR A 187 8.73 13.35 1.74
CA THR A 187 8.29 14.76 1.66
C THR A 187 7.69 15.09 0.29
N TRP A 188 8.28 14.58 -0.79
CA TRP A 188 7.70 14.69 -2.13
C TRP A 188 6.32 14.04 -2.24
N GLY A 189 6.15 12.84 -1.68
CA GLY A 189 4.86 12.14 -1.67
C GLY A 189 3.78 12.89 -0.89
N LEU A 190 4.11 13.41 0.30
CA LEU A 190 3.19 14.23 1.09
C LEU A 190 2.83 15.54 0.38
N PHE A 191 3.79 16.19 -0.26
CA PHE A 191 3.55 17.40 -1.05
C PHE A 191 2.57 17.14 -2.19
N LEU A 192 2.78 16.08 -2.99
CA LEU A 192 1.86 15.70 -4.05
C LEU A 192 0.47 15.33 -3.53
N LEU A 193 0.39 14.64 -2.39
CA LEU A 193 -0.88 14.29 -1.75
C LEU A 193 -1.69 15.55 -1.41
N VAL A 194 -1.06 16.55 -0.78
CA VAL A 194 -1.72 17.82 -0.43
C VAL A 194 -2.22 18.54 -1.69
N LEU A 195 -1.41 18.61 -2.75
CA LEU A 195 -1.82 19.24 -4.02
C LEU A 195 -2.99 18.52 -4.69
N MET A 196 -2.92 17.18 -4.80
CA MET A 196 -3.99 16.38 -5.42
C MET A 196 -5.27 16.40 -4.59
N LEU A 197 -5.17 16.38 -3.26
CA LEU A 197 -6.33 16.51 -2.37
C LEU A 197 -7.00 17.87 -2.55
N GLY A 198 -6.22 18.94 -2.71
CA GLY A 198 -6.74 20.27 -3.01
C GLY A 198 -7.55 20.31 -4.31
N TYR A 199 -7.02 19.70 -5.38
CA TYR A 199 -7.72 19.61 -6.66
C TYR A 199 -9.00 18.76 -6.56
N GLY A 200 -8.90 17.56 -5.98
CA GLY A 200 -10.04 16.65 -5.83
C GLY A 200 -11.16 17.19 -4.93
N LEU A 201 -10.83 17.97 -3.91
CA LEU A 201 -11.83 18.54 -2.99
C LEU A 201 -12.65 19.68 -3.64
N VAL A 202 -12.07 20.42 -4.59
CA VAL A 202 -12.74 21.55 -5.25
C VAL A 202 -13.49 21.10 -6.51
N GLU A 203 -12.85 20.28 -7.33
CA GLU A 203 -13.40 19.91 -8.64
C GLU A 203 -14.62 18.97 -8.52
N VAL A 204 -14.62 18.05 -7.56
CA VAL A 204 -15.73 17.08 -7.36
C VAL A 204 -17.07 17.76 -7.03
N PRO A 205 -17.19 18.62 -6.00
CA PRO A 205 -18.46 19.27 -5.69
C PRO A 205 -18.88 20.26 -6.78
N LEU A 206 -17.93 20.96 -7.42
CA LEU A 206 -18.22 21.92 -8.48
C LEU A 206 -18.79 21.23 -9.73
N ASN A 207 -18.21 20.10 -10.14
CA ASN A 207 -18.73 19.33 -11.27
C ASN A 207 -20.12 18.76 -10.98
N LEU A 208 -20.41 18.41 -9.73
CA LEU A 208 -21.73 17.94 -9.32
C LEU A 208 -22.77 19.07 -9.34
N SER A 209 -22.43 20.27 -8.86
CA SER A 209 -23.36 21.41 -8.92
C SER A 209 -23.68 21.81 -10.36
N LEU A 210 -22.66 21.86 -11.23
CA LEU A 210 -22.86 22.22 -12.64
C LEU A 210 -23.71 21.19 -13.39
N THR A 211 -23.49 19.88 -13.14
CA THR A 211 -24.32 18.84 -13.77
C THR A 211 -25.76 18.82 -13.27
N LEU A 212 -26.01 19.18 -12.00
CA LEU A 212 -27.36 19.35 -11.48
C LEU A 212 -28.06 20.58 -12.08
N ASP A 213 -27.33 21.69 -12.26
CA ASP A 213 -27.86 22.88 -12.92
C ASP A 213 -28.25 22.58 -14.38
N ASP A 214 -27.40 21.90 -15.15
CA ASP A 214 -27.72 21.48 -16.53
C ASP A 214 -28.94 20.54 -16.61
N LEU A 215 -29.07 19.63 -15.65
CA LEU A 215 -30.22 18.72 -15.56
C LEU A 215 -31.52 19.49 -15.24
N SER A 216 -31.44 20.51 -14.38
CA SER A 216 -32.58 21.35 -14.02
C SER A 216 -33.08 22.19 -15.20
N VAL A 217 -32.17 22.70 -16.05
CA VAL A 217 -32.51 23.43 -17.28
C VAL A 217 -33.17 22.50 -18.31
N CYS A 218 -32.64 21.28 -18.48
CA CYS A 218 -33.24 20.26 -19.36
C CYS A 218 -34.64 19.84 -18.91
N LEU A 219 -34.90 19.80 -17.61
CA LEU A 219 -36.22 19.46 -17.06
C LEU A 219 -37.24 20.59 -17.21
N HIS A 220 -36.81 21.86 -17.26
CA HIS A 220 -37.69 23.01 -17.43
C HIS A 220 -38.10 23.28 -18.90
N GLN A 221 -37.41 22.69 -19.87
CA GLN A 221 -37.70 22.82 -21.32
C GLN A 221 -38.66 21.74 -21.86
N LYS A 222 -39.21 20.87 -21.02
CA LYS A 222 -40.10 19.77 -21.41
C LYS A 222 -41.48 19.91 -20.76
#